data_AF-A0A5S9M3I5-F1
#
_entry.id   AF-A0A5S9M3I5-F1
#
_cell.length_a   1.000
_cell.length_b   1.000
_cell.length_c   1.000
_cell.angle_alpha   90.00
_cell.angle_beta   90.00
_cell.angle_gamma   90.00
#
_symmetry.space_group_name_H-M   'P 1'
#
loop_
_entity.id
_entity.type
_entity.pdbx_description
1 polymer ?
#
loop_
_entity_poly.entity_id
_entity_poly.type
_entity_poly.pdbx_seq_one_letter_code
_entity_poly.pdbx_strand_id
1 'polypeptide(L)'
;MVQSIQRKRPRRKKIGESFFPTSTTDEATLTDIPVKAYYDDEKYVVTGVPQTVNVTIKGSTSAVKTARQTKNFEIYADMQNLSTGTHKVELKARDVSKGLTLSINPSVTTVTIQEKNDS
;
A
#
# COMPACT_ATOMS: atom_id res chain seq x y z
N MET A 1 -35.18 -20.48 27.84
CA MET A 1 -35.31 -19.33 26.91
C MET A 1 -34.45 -18.21 27.49
N VAL A 2 -33.43 -17.62 26.85
CA VAL A 2 -33.07 -17.45 25.44
C VAL A 2 -31.55 -17.19 25.30
N GLN A 3 -30.95 -17.86 24.31
CA GLN A 3 -29.96 -17.40 23.30
C GLN A 3 -28.58 -16.79 23.69
N SER A 4 -27.54 -17.63 23.57
CA SER A 4 -26.42 -17.59 22.59
C SER A 4 -25.93 -16.28 21.91
N ILE A 5 -24.59 -16.20 21.76
CA ILE A 5 -23.75 -15.53 20.71
C ILE A 5 -23.43 -14.03 20.95
N GLN A 6 -22.18 -13.58 21.14
CA GLN A 6 -21.04 -13.64 20.21
C GLN A 6 -19.64 -13.69 20.89
N ARG A 7 -18.78 -14.53 20.34
CA ARG A 7 -17.33 -14.56 20.60
C ARG A 7 -16.64 -13.38 19.90
N LYS A 8 -16.30 -12.31 20.62
CA LYS A 8 -15.31 -11.32 20.14
C LYS A 8 -13.93 -11.62 20.76
N ARG A 9 -12.96 -11.71 19.86
CA ARG A 9 -11.57 -12.16 20.06
C ARG A 9 -10.82 -11.34 21.11
N PRO A 10 -9.83 -11.92 21.83
CA PRO A 10 -9.11 -11.23 22.89
C PRO A 10 -7.93 -10.44 22.33
N ARG A 11 -7.72 -9.20 22.77
CA ARG A 11 -6.40 -8.64 23.14
C ARG A 11 -6.59 -7.47 24.11
N ARG A 12 -6.85 -7.80 25.38
CA ARG A 12 -6.57 -6.88 26.48
C ARG A 12 -5.05 -6.73 26.56
N LYS A 13 -4.50 -5.59 26.13
CA LYS A 13 -3.12 -5.23 26.46
C LYS A 13 -3.15 -4.68 27.88
N LYS A 14 -2.60 -5.43 28.83
CA LYS A 14 -2.50 -5.06 30.25
C LYS A 14 -1.72 -3.74 30.37
N ILE A 15 -2.29 -2.81 31.12
CA ILE A 15 -1.66 -1.57 31.54
C ILE A 15 -0.79 -1.92 32.75
N GLY A 16 0.52 -1.86 32.53
CA GLY A 16 1.57 -2.00 33.54
C GLY A 16 2.67 -1.05 33.11
N GLU A 17 2.82 0.02 33.88
CA GLU A 17 3.61 1.18 33.54
C GLU A 17 5.10 0.88 33.69
N SER A 18 5.88 1.13 32.64
CA SER A 18 7.33 1.18 32.67
C SER A 18 7.74 2.37 31.83
N PHE A 19 8.00 3.49 32.50
CA PHE A 19 8.54 4.72 31.95
C PHE A 19 10.01 4.52 31.55
N PHE A 20 10.21 3.94 30.37
CA PHE A 20 11.38 4.17 29.52
C PHE A 20 10.83 4.91 28.30
N PRO A 21 11.53 5.87 27.65
CA PRO A 21 10.97 6.63 26.53
C PRO A 21 10.51 5.64 25.45
N THR A 22 9.21 5.34 25.45
CA THR A 22 8.61 4.34 24.59
C THR A 22 8.80 4.85 23.20
N SER A 23 9.63 4.18 22.39
CA SER A 23 9.95 4.57 21.02
C SER A 23 8.72 5.13 20.33
N THR A 24 8.67 6.46 20.16
CA THR A 24 7.49 7.19 19.70
C THR A 24 7.26 6.81 18.26
N THR A 25 6.49 5.75 18.07
CA THR A 25 6.12 5.23 16.76
C THR A 25 4.79 5.87 16.40
N ASP A 26 4.78 6.58 15.28
CA ASP A 26 3.62 7.23 14.71
C ASP A 26 3.12 6.42 13.51
N GLU A 27 1.87 6.66 13.12
CA GLU A 27 1.27 6.07 11.94
C GLU A 27 0.44 7.14 11.23
N ALA A 28 0.57 7.20 9.91
CA ALA A 28 -0.20 8.13 9.11
C ALA A 28 -0.68 7.46 7.83
N THR A 29 -1.93 7.72 7.46
CA THR A 29 -2.48 7.28 6.19
C THR A 29 -2.46 8.43 5.20
N LEU A 30 -1.83 8.20 4.06
CA LEU A 30 -1.91 9.08 2.90
C LEU A 30 -2.90 8.49 1.90
N THR A 31 -3.89 9.29 1.54
CA THR A 31 -4.81 8.97 0.45
C THR A 31 -4.36 9.67 -0.82
N ASP A 32 -4.97 9.30 -1.95
CA ASP A 32 -4.77 9.98 -3.24
C ASP A 32 -3.33 9.91 -3.74
N ILE A 33 -2.63 8.81 -3.46
CA ILE A 33 -1.28 8.58 -3.95
C ILE A 33 -1.35 7.99 -5.37
N PRO A 34 -0.79 8.67 -6.39
CA PRO A 34 -0.83 8.18 -7.76
C PRO A 34 -0.03 6.88 -7.91
N VAL A 35 -0.57 5.94 -8.69
CA VAL A 35 0.10 4.68 -9.01
C VAL A 35 0.72 4.76 -10.40
N LYS A 36 2.03 4.51 -10.49
CA LYS A 36 2.72 4.38 -11.79
C LYS A 36 2.69 2.94 -12.28
N ALA A 37 2.12 2.74 -13.46
CA ALA A 37 2.13 1.46 -14.15
C ALA A 37 3.38 1.38 -15.04
N TYR A 38 4.23 0.37 -14.81
CA TYR A 38 5.39 0.07 -15.65
C TYR A 38 5.04 -1.06 -16.61
N TYR A 39 4.81 -0.71 -17.87
CA TYR A 39 4.55 -1.61 -18.99
C TYR A 39 5.08 -0.98 -20.27
N ASP A 40 5.10 -1.75 -21.36
CA ASP A 40 5.44 -1.24 -22.70
C ASP A 40 4.16 -0.64 -23.30
N ASP A 41 4.00 0.68 -23.20
CA ASP A 41 2.81 1.42 -23.71
C ASP A 41 2.82 1.61 -25.23
N GLU A 42 3.94 1.27 -25.88
CA GLU A 42 4.06 1.23 -27.33
C GLU A 42 3.39 -0.03 -27.89
N LYS A 43 3.50 -1.17 -27.19
CA LYS A 43 2.92 -2.45 -27.64
C LYS A 43 1.67 -2.89 -26.90
N TYR A 44 1.44 -2.42 -25.68
CA TYR A 44 0.34 -2.89 -24.84
C TYR A 44 -0.46 -1.74 -24.23
N VAL A 45 -1.73 -2.01 -23.94
CA VAL A 45 -2.62 -1.14 -23.17
C VAL A 45 -3.02 -1.85 -21.89
N VAL A 46 -2.85 -1.17 -20.76
CA VAL A 46 -3.25 -1.69 -19.44
C VAL A 46 -4.49 -0.98 -18.94
N THR A 47 -5.50 -1.77 -18.57
CA THR A 47 -6.75 -1.27 -17.96
C THR A 47 -6.99 -1.91 -16.59
N GLY A 48 -7.77 -1.24 -15.74
CA GLY A 48 -8.10 -1.74 -14.39
C GLY A 48 -7.12 -1.34 -13.27
N VAL A 49 -6.04 -0.63 -13.59
CA VAL A 49 -5.14 -0.07 -12.57
C VAL A 49 -5.82 1.13 -11.90
N PRO A 50 -5.92 1.18 -10.56
CA PRO A 50 -6.45 2.34 -9.85
C PRO A 50 -5.52 3.54 -10.06
N GLN A 51 -6.10 4.70 -10.38
CA GLN A 51 -5.32 5.93 -10.55
C GLN A 51 -4.65 6.34 -9.24
N THR A 52 -5.33 6.14 -8.11
CA THR A 52 -4.84 6.45 -6.77
C THR A 52 -5.08 5.32 -5.78
N VAL A 53 -4.22 5.23 -4.77
CA VAL A 53 -4.35 4.25 -3.67
C VAL A 53 -4.07 4.88 -2.31
N ASN A 54 -4.45 4.14 -1.27
CA ASN A 54 -4.21 4.55 0.11
C ASN A 54 -2.94 3.86 0.60
N VAL A 55 -2.05 4.65 1.20
CA VAL A 55 -0.78 4.18 1.72
C VAL A 55 -0.66 4.56 3.18
N THR A 56 -0.59 3.57 4.06
CA THR A 56 -0.36 3.77 5.48
C THR A 56 1.12 3.63 5.77
N ILE A 57 1.72 4.65 6.36
CA ILE A 57 3.12 4.67 6.75
C ILE A 57 3.25 4.59 8.27
N LYS A 58 4.22 3.82 8.74
CA LYS A 58 4.45 3.58 10.16
C LYS A 58 5.94 3.57 10.49
N GLY A 59 6.32 4.24 11.57
CA GLY A 59 7.71 4.31 12.02
C GLY A 59 7.89 5.40 13.07
N SER A 60 9.10 5.90 13.27
CA SER A 60 9.35 6.98 14.24
C SER A 60 8.56 8.25 13.89
N THR A 61 8.04 8.98 14.88
CA THR A 61 7.24 10.21 14.66
C THR A 61 7.90 11.20 13.70
N SER A 62 9.21 11.43 13.81
CA SER A 62 9.96 12.30 12.89
C SER A 62 9.95 11.76 11.46
N ALA A 63 10.19 10.47 11.28
CA ALA A 63 10.27 9.83 9.97
C ALA A 63 8.89 9.82 9.27
N VAL A 64 7.83 9.53 10.02
CA VAL A 64 6.45 9.60 9.51
C VAL A 64 6.11 11.01 9.06
N LYS A 65 6.37 12.03 9.90
CA LYS A 65 6.11 13.43 9.56
C LYS A 65 6.87 13.87 8.31
N THR A 66 8.16 13.52 8.19
CA THR A 66 8.97 13.81 7.01
C THR A 66 8.43 13.11 5.77
N ALA A 67 8.09 11.82 5.84
CA ALA A 67 7.54 11.08 4.71
C ALA A 67 6.19 11.65 4.26
N ARG A 68 5.35 12.16 5.18
CA ARG A 68 4.10 12.86 4.81
C ARG A 68 4.33 14.18 4.09
N GLN A 69 5.34 14.94 4.53
CA GLN A 69 5.65 16.24 3.96
C GLN A 69 6.35 16.14 2.62
N THR A 70 7.34 15.25 2.54
CA THR A 70 8.16 15.07 1.33
C THR A 70 7.49 14.18 0.30
N LYS A 71 6.63 13.24 0.74
CA LYS A 71 6.06 12.18 -0.11
C LYS A 71 7.14 11.55 -0.99
N ASN A 72 8.31 11.30 -0.42
CA ASN A 72 9.50 10.82 -1.10
C ASN A 72 9.44 9.35 -1.51
N PHE A 73 8.25 8.78 -1.61
CA PHE A 73 8.01 7.41 -1.99
C PHE A 73 7.09 7.38 -3.21
N GLU A 74 7.27 6.38 -4.04
CA GLU A 74 6.46 6.22 -5.24
C GLU A 74 5.84 4.83 -5.27
N ILE A 75 4.54 4.79 -5.55
CA ILE A 75 3.82 3.53 -5.71
C ILE A 75 3.82 3.16 -7.18
N TYR A 76 4.26 1.94 -7.45
CA TYR A 76 4.36 1.44 -8.80
C TYR A 76 3.91 -0.01 -8.92
N ALA A 77 3.43 -0.34 -10.10
CA ALA A 77 3.02 -1.67 -10.51
C ALA A 77 3.94 -2.14 -11.64
N ASP A 78 4.75 -3.17 -11.39
CA ASP A 78 5.60 -3.77 -12.42
C ASP A 78 4.81 -4.80 -13.22
N MET A 79 4.64 -4.53 -14.52
CA MET A 79 3.90 -5.37 -15.46
C MET A 79 4.72 -5.71 -16.69
N GLN A 80 6.01 -5.35 -16.72
CA GLN A 80 6.89 -5.56 -17.87
C GLN A 80 7.14 -7.05 -18.17
N ASN A 81 6.96 -7.90 -17.16
CA ASN A 81 7.16 -9.35 -17.27
C ASN A 81 5.84 -10.14 -17.42
N LEU A 82 4.74 -9.45 -17.71
CA LEU A 82 3.42 -10.07 -17.82
C LEU A 82 3.01 -10.20 -19.29
N SER A 83 2.32 -11.31 -19.59
CA SER A 83 1.73 -11.56 -20.90
C SER A 83 0.40 -10.82 -21.06
N THR A 84 -0.15 -10.86 -22.28
CA THR A 84 -1.50 -10.38 -22.55
C THR A 84 -2.53 -11.23 -21.81
N GLY A 85 -3.59 -10.58 -21.30
CA GLY A 85 -4.60 -11.19 -20.45
C GLY A 85 -4.80 -10.49 -19.11
N THR A 86 -5.58 -11.10 -18.23
CA THR A 86 -5.88 -10.56 -16.90
C THR A 86 -4.91 -11.12 -15.86
N HIS A 87 -4.20 -10.23 -15.18
CA HIS A 87 -3.20 -10.56 -14.17
C HIS A 87 -3.47 -9.84 -12.86
N LYS A 88 -3.06 -10.46 -11.76
CA LYS A 88 -3.05 -9.81 -10.44
C LYS A 88 -1.65 -9.31 -10.17
N VAL A 89 -1.52 -8.01 -9.97
CA VAL A 89 -0.25 -7.33 -9.80
C VAL A 89 -0.21 -6.73 -8.41
N GLU A 90 0.87 -7.03 -7.72
CA GLU A 90 1.15 -6.44 -6.41
C GLU A 90 1.78 -5.06 -6.59
N LEU A 91 1.17 -4.06 -5.95
CA LEU A 91 1.70 -2.71 -5.90
C LEU A 91 2.90 -2.68 -4.95
N LYS A 92 3.97 -2.07 -5.42
CA LYS A 92 5.21 -1.91 -4.66
C LYS A 92 5.45 -0.42 -4.41
N ALA A 93 6.12 -0.13 -3.29
CA ALA A 93 6.61 1.20 -2.98
C ALA A 93 8.13 1.21 -3.16
N ARG A 94 8.65 2.24 -3.83
CA ARG A 94 10.09 2.55 -3.91
C ARG A 94 10.41 3.87 -3.24
N ASP A 95 11.71 4.11 -3.04
CA ASP A 95 12.27 5.31 -2.39
C ASP A 95 11.83 5.51 -0.93
N VAL A 96 11.39 4.42 -0.32
CA VAL A 96 11.01 4.36 1.09
C VAL A 96 12.24 4.51 1.97
N SER A 97 12.20 5.45 2.92
CA SER A 97 13.28 5.61 3.91
C SER A 97 13.43 4.37 4.78
N LYS A 98 14.68 3.96 5.03
CA LYS A 98 15.01 2.79 5.87
C LYS A 98 14.41 2.95 7.27
N GLY A 99 13.67 1.95 7.73
CA GLY A 99 12.99 1.98 9.04
C GLY A 99 11.56 2.54 9.02
N LEU A 100 11.04 2.91 7.85
CA LEU A 100 9.61 3.14 7.64
C LEU A 100 8.96 1.88 7.06
N THR A 101 7.82 1.51 7.60
CA THR A 101 6.95 0.47 7.05
C THR A 101 5.82 1.14 6.28
N LEU A 102 5.67 0.85 5.00
CA LEU A 102 4.50 1.26 4.23
C LEU A 102 3.60 0.06 3.98
N SER A 103 2.31 0.28 4.09
CA SER A 103 1.25 -0.65 3.76
C SER A 103 0.38 -0.02 2.70
N ILE A 104 0.35 -0.63 1.52
CA ILE A 104 -0.47 -0.17 0.40
C ILE A 104 -1.80 -0.89 0.47
N ASN A 105 -2.90 -0.16 0.31
CA ASN A 105 -4.24 -0.73 0.27
C ASN A 105 -5.06 -0.14 -0.89
N PRO A 106 -5.50 -0.96 -1.86
CA PRO A 106 -5.24 -2.40 -1.98
C PRO A 106 -3.78 -2.69 -2.35
N SER A 107 -3.17 -3.71 -1.74
CA SER A 107 -1.81 -4.14 -2.10
C SER A 107 -1.75 -4.89 -3.42
N VAL A 108 -2.86 -5.52 -3.82
CA VAL A 108 -2.99 -6.25 -5.08
C VAL A 108 -4.11 -5.64 -5.90
N THR A 109 -3.83 -5.36 -7.17
CA THR A 109 -4.85 -4.92 -8.12
C THR A 109 -4.96 -5.89 -9.28
N THR A 110 -6.16 -6.01 -9.84
CA THR A 110 -6.39 -6.80 -11.05
C THR A 110 -6.25 -5.88 -12.24
N VAL A 111 -5.35 -6.22 -13.14
CA VAL A 111 -5.07 -5.47 -14.38
C VAL A 111 -5.36 -6.35 -15.57
N THR A 112 -5.76 -5.73 -16.67
CA THR A 112 -5.92 -6.42 -17.96
C THR A 112 -4.97 -5.78 -18.95
N ILE A 113 -4.07 -6.59 -19.50
CA ILE A 113 -3.07 -6.21 -20.48
C ILE A 113 -3.57 -6.67 -21.85
N GLN A 114 -3.70 -5.75 -22.78
CA GLN A 114 -4.15 -6.01 -24.15
C GLN A 114 -3.09 -5.55 -25.13
N GLU A 115 -2.98 -6.21 -26.28
CA GLU A 115 -2.12 -5.74 -27.37
C GLU A 115 -2.68 -4.42 -27.90
N LYS A 116 -1.79 -3.44 -28.04
CA LYS A 116 -2.07 -2.19 -28.71
C LYS A 116 -2.01 -2.45 -30.21
N ASN A 117 -3.09 -2.96 -30.76
CA ASN A 117 -3.29 -2.88 -32.21
C ASN A 117 -3.80 -1.47 -32.51
N ASP A 118 -2.90 -0.62 -33.00
CA ASP A 118 -3.27 0.59 -33.74
C ASP A 118 -4.32 0.19 -34.80
N SER A 119 -5.48 0.85 -34.76
CA SER A 119 -6.55 0.69 -35.76
C SER A 119 -6.23 1.45 -37.03
#